data_AF-A0A9P0II70-F1
#
_entry.id   AF-A0A9P0II70-F1
#
_cell.length_a   1.000
_cell.length_b   1.000
_cell.length_c   1.000
_cell.angle_alpha   90.00
_cell.angle_beta   90.00
_cell.angle_gamma   90.00
#
_symmetry.space_group_name_H-M   'P 1'
#
loop_
_entity.id
_entity.type
_entity.pdbx_description
1 polymer ?
#
loop_
_entity_poly.entity_id
_entity_poly.type
_entity_poly.pdbx_seq_one_letter_code
_entity_poly.pdbx_strand_id
1 'polypeptide(L)'
;MKQIWQCLFSPRLYKVYRDGPKDSVYQPVGYEKWGDKVIITAHALLNISLYTSPFICFYIYKRGFMSFDEVKSMGRLFGGLSCLIAFSFLIRAYGRSLNPKYMQFVNTITNTMTDKQGYLTDLRKYDFDIKAWPVTFSVASKEGSTSDPIIKMDPIDEGLKWYQHHPFRYCSNPDLRFYKRIPLQILAFAAVHTFGLRLIYPGSLTVVNSLLWAALLQGRTTLVENHNGKRARIGTADGNTIDTMFVDNRTRSLKGKILVVCCEGNSGFYEIGIMTTPMKCGYSALGWNHPGFAGSSGLPYPSQEHNAMDAVMQYAINELGFRPDNIVLFGWSIGGYTATWAAVNYPVGALILDATFDDLLPLAQNQMPPSWSLLVKEVIRSYVDLNIADLITKYNGP
;
A
#
# COMPACT_ATOMS: atom_id res chain seq x y z
N MET A 1 -34.02 -13.37 1.64
CA MET A 1 -33.59 -11.97 1.86
C MET A 1 -32.24 -11.84 2.57
N LYS A 2 -31.99 -12.54 3.69
CA LYS A 2 -30.71 -12.46 4.43
C LYS A 2 -29.45 -12.66 3.56
N GLN A 3 -29.44 -13.67 2.69
CA GLN A 3 -28.31 -13.96 1.77
C GLN A 3 -28.04 -12.85 0.75
N ILE A 4 -29.09 -12.25 0.17
CA ILE A 4 -28.95 -11.13 -0.77
C ILE A 4 -28.35 -9.92 -0.06
N TRP A 5 -28.81 -9.65 1.17
CA TRP A 5 -28.30 -8.53 1.97
C TRP A 5 -26.83 -8.73 2.36
N GLN A 6 -26.42 -9.96 2.68
CA GLN A 6 -25.00 -10.32 2.87
C GLN A 6 -24.19 -10.10 1.59
N CYS A 7 -24.72 -10.51 0.43
CA CYS A 7 -24.05 -10.34 -0.86
C CYS A 7 -23.88 -8.86 -1.26
N LEU A 8 -24.78 -7.98 -0.82
CA LEU A 8 -24.74 -6.55 -1.12
C LEU A 8 -23.46 -5.88 -0.58
N PHE A 9 -23.09 -6.22 0.66
CA PHE A 9 -21.91 -5.67 1.35
C PHE A 9 -20.66 -6.55 1.24
N SER A 10 -20.77 -7.71 0.61
CA SER A 10 -19.63 -8.62 0.44
C SER A 10 -18.59 -8.09 -0.57
N PRO A 11 -17.28 -8.32 -0.29
CA PRO A 11 -16.17 -7.89 -1.14
C PRO A 11 -16.20 -8.56 -2.52
N ARG A 12 -15.52 -7.97 -3.51
CA ARG A 12 -15.36 -8.60 -4.81
C ARG A 12 -14.42 -9.80 -4.71
N LEU A 13 -14.86 -10.94 -5.25
CA LEU A 13 -14.05 -12.13 -5.44
C LEU A 13 -13.30 -12.02 -6.78
N TYR A 14 -11.99 -12.22 -6.76
CA TYR A 14 -11.12 -12.21 -7.94
C TYR A 14 -10.79 -13.61 -8.42
N LYS A 15 -10.47 -14.53 -7.52
CA LYS A 15 -10.07 -15.89 -7.90
C LYS A 15 -10.39 -16.89 -6.79
N VAL A 16 -10.70 -18.12 -7.19
CA VAL A 16 -10.65 -19.29 -6.32
C VAL A 16 -9.40 -20.06 -6.71
N TYR A 17 -8.44 -20.17 -5.79
CA TYR A 17 -7.17 -20.83 -6.06
C TYR A 17 -7.36 -22.34 -6.23
N ARG A 18 -6.61 -22.94 -7.16
CA ARG A 18 -6.63 -24.39 -7.44
C ARG A 18 -7.99 -24.94 -7.90
N ASP A 19 -8.91 -24.08 -8.32
CA ASP A 19 -10.21 -24.42 -8.90
C ASP A 19 -10.17 -24.21 -10.43
N GLY A 20 -9.68 -25.22 -11.14
CA GLY A 20 -9.52 -25.20 -12.61
C GLY A 20 -8.15 -24.71 -13.10
N PRO A 21 -8.04 -24.25 -14.37
CA PRO A 21 -6.78 -23.78 -14.95
C PRO A 21 -6.20 -22.58 -14.18
N LYS A 22 -4.86 -22.45 -14.13
CA LYS A 22 -4.18 -21.39 -13.36
C LYS A 22 -4.60 -19.97 -13.77
N ASP A 23 -4.90 -19.76 -15.05
CA ASP A 23 -5.32 -18.46 -15.57
C ASP A 23 -6.83 -18.19 -15.39
N SER A 24 -7.57 -19.09 -14.74
CA SER A 24 -9.01 -18.91 -14.49
C SER A 24 -9.23 -17.82 -13.41
N VAL A 25 -9.69 -16.65 -13.84
CA VAL A 25 -10.21 -15.61 -12.95
C VAL A 25 -11.68 -15.90 -12.66
N TYR A 26 -12.19 -15.53 -11.48
CA TYR A 26 -13.62 -15.58 -11.20
C TYR A 26 -14.38 -14.74 -12.23
N GLN A 27 -15.28 -15.39 -12.97
CA GLN A 27 -16.10 -14.74 -13.98
C GLN A 27 -17.51 -14.51 -13.43
N PRO A 28 -17.93 -13.26 -13.18
CA PRO A 28 -19.31 -12.97 -12.83
C PRO A 28 -20.21 -13.31 -14.03
N VAL A 29 -21.38 -13.90 -13.76
CA VAL A 29 -22.35 -14.33 -14.78
C VAL A 29 -23.68 -13.61 -14.62
N GLY A 30 -24.44 -13.51 -15.72
CA GLY A 30 -25.80 -12.95 -15.73
C GLY A 30 -25.90 -11.55 -15.10
N TYR A 31 -26.73 -11.44 -14.07
CA TYR A 31 -27.01 -10.20 -13.34
C TYR A 31 -25.78 -9.62 -12.64
N GLU A 32 -24.87 -10.45 -12.13
CA GLU A 32 -23.65 -9.95 -11.48
C GLU A 32 -22.78 -9.18 -12.47
N LYS A 33 -22.58 -9.75 -13.68
CA LYS A 33 -21.76 -9.14 -14.73
C LYS A 33 -22.30 -7.80 -15.17
N TRP A 34 -23.62 -7.67 -15.29
CA TRP A 34 -24.26 -6.41 -15.66
C TRP A 34 -24.07 -5.35 -14.58
N GLY A 35 -24.36 -5.69 -13.32
CA GLY A 35 -24.17 -4.77 -12.20
C GLY A 35 -22.72 -4.31 -12.04
N ASP A 36 -21.76 -5.25 -12.14
CA ASP A 36 -20.33 -4.93 -12.07
C ASP A 36 -19.89 -3.98 -13.20
N LYS A 37 -20.37 -4.18 -14.44
CA LYS A 37 -20.03 -3.28 -15.56
C LYS A 37 -20.46 -1.84 -15.29
N VAL A 38 -21.68 -1.64 -14.79
CA VAL A 38 -22.20 -0.30 -14.48
C VAL A 38 -21.38 0.34 -13.35
N ILE A 39 -21.12 -0.41 -12.27
CA ILE A 39 -20.35 0.08 -11.11
C ILE A 39 -18.91 0.43 -11.50
N ILE A 40 -18.23 -0.44 -12.26
CA ILE A 40 -16.84 -0.20 -12.71
C ILE A 40 -16.78 1.03 -13.62
N THR A 41 -17.73 1.17 -14.55
CA THR A 41 -17.79 2.33 -15.45
C THR A 41 -18.03 3.62 -14.67
N ALA A 42 -18.97 3.62 -13.73
CA ALA A 42 -19.24 4.77 -12.87
C ALA A 42 -18.00 5.16 -12.04
N HIS A 43 -17.30 4.18 -11.46
CA HIS A 43 -16.08 4.40 -10.71
C HIS A 43 -14.95 4.96 -11.59
N ALA A 44 -14.78 4.44 -12.81
CA ALA A 44 -13.79 4.97 -13.76
C ALA A 44 -14.10 6.43 -14.12
N LEU A 45 -15.36 6.74 -14.43
CA LEU A 45 -15.81 8.11 -14.73
C LEU A 45 -15.59 9.06 -13.55
N LEU A 46 -15.91 8.65 -12.32
CA LEU A 46 -15.67 9.46 -11.13
C LEU A 46 -14.18 9.76 -10.92
N ASN A 47 -13.30 8.76 -11.11
CA ASN A 47 -11.86 8.98 -10.99
C ASN A 47 -11.33 9.91 -12.10
N ILE A 48 -11.73 9.70 -13.36
CA ILE A 48 -11.37 10.60 -14.47
C ILE A 48 -11.90 12.01 -14.19
N SER A 49 -13.11 12.13 -13.64
CA SER A 49 -13.73 13.42 -13.29
C SER A 49 -12.97 14.11 -12.15
N LEU A 50 -12.45 13.36 -11.18
CA LEU A 50 -11.59 13.90 -10.12
C LEU A 50 -10.33 14.55 -10.72
N TYR A 51 -9.65 13.85 -11.63
CA TYR A 51 -8.43 14.37 -12.28
C TYR A 51 -8.70 15.52 -13.26
N THR A 52 -9.88 15.52 -13.91
CA THR A 52 -10.30 16.61 -14.83
C THR A 52 -11.06 17.73 -14.12
N SER A 53 -11.33 17.60 -12.82
CA SER A 53 -12.16 18.54 -12.05
C SER A 53 -11.68 20.00 -12.10
N PRO A 54 -10.38 20.34 -12.09
CA PRO A 54 -9.97 21.74 -12.18
C PRO A 54 -10.39 22.38 -13.50
N PHE A 55 -10.34 21.64 -14.61
CA PHE A 55 -10.76 22.10 -15.93
C PHE A 55 -12.28 22.21 -16.02
N ILE A 56 -13.00 21.23 -15.45
CA ILE A 56 -14.47 21.24 -15.40
C ILE A 56 -14.96 22.43 -14.57
N CYS A 57 -14.39 22.65 -13.37
CA CYS A 57 -14.74 23.77 -12.51
C CYS A 57 -14.45 25.12 -13.18
N PHE A 58 -13.29 25.25 -13.83
CA PHE A 58 -12.96 26.47 -14.58
C PHE A 58 -13.94 26.72 -15.74
N TYR A 59 -14.33 25.67 -16.47
CA TYR A 59 -15.33 25.76 -17.52
C TYR A 59 -16.70 26.21 -17.01
N ILE A 60 -17.18 25.59 -15.92
CA ILE A 60 -18.44 25.95 -15.25
C ILE A 60 -18.43 27.41 -14.80
N TYR A 61 -17.33 27.84 -14.16
CA TYR A 61 -17.15 29.23 -13.72
C TYR A 61 -17.19 30.21 -14.89
N LYS A 62 -16.45 29.96 -15.96
CA LYS A 62 -16.38 30.84 -17.14
C LYS A 62 -17.73 30.95 -17.87
N ARG A 63 -18.53 29.89 -17.89
CA ARG A 63 -19.82 29.83 -18.57
C ARG A 63 -20.99 30.33 -17.72
N GLY A 64 -20.79 30.56 -16.42
CA GLY A 64 -21.85 31.02 -15.54
C GLY A 64 -22.95 29.98 -15.29
N PHE A 65 -22.60 28.68 -15.28
CA PHE A 65 -23.50 27.55 -15.00
C PHE A 65 -23.99 27.51 -13.53
N MET A 66 -24.63 28.58 -13.06
CA MET A 66 -25.19 28.71 -11.71
C MET A 66 -26.63 29.26 -11.72
N SER A 67 -27.37 29.07 -12.82
CA SER A 67 -28.80 29.36 -12.81
C SER A 67 -29.59 28.26 -12.10
N PHE A 68 -30.74 28.61 -11.51
CA PHE A 68 -31.57 27.68 -10.75
C PHE A 68 -32.06 26.50 -11.61
N ASP A 69 -32.37 26.74 -12.89
CA ASP A 69 -32.85 25.70 -13.82
C ASP A 69 -31.76 24.70 -14.23
N GLU A 70 -30.51 25.16 -14.37
CA GLU A 70 -29.35 24.29 -14.64
C GLU A 70 -29.04 23.41 -13.43
N VAL A 71 -29.04 23.98 -12.22
CA VAL A 71 -28.84 23.22 -10.97
C VAL A 71 -29.92 22.15 -10.81
N LYS A 72 -31.19 22.48 -11.09
CA LYS A 72 -32.31 21.53 -11.05
C LYS A 72 -32.14 20.40 -12.08
N SER A 73 -31.67 20.73 -13.28
CA SER A 73 -31.42 19.76 -14.35
C SER A 73 -30.25 18.82 -14.01
N MET A 74 -29.15 19.37 -13.48
CA MET A 74 -28.03 18.59 -12.93
C MET A 74 -28.50 17.68 -11.79
N GLY A 75 -29.31 18.20 -10.87
CA GLY A 75 -29.87 17.42 -9.76
C GLY A 75 -30.68 16.20 -10.23
N ARG A 76 -31.51 16.36 -11.29
CA ARG A 76 -32.23 15.24 -11.90
C ARG A 76 -31.30 14.20 -12.52
N LEU A 77 -30.24 14.66 -13.19
CA LEU A 77 -29.25 13.77 -13.82
C LEU A 77 -28.46 12.98 -12.78
N PHE A 78 -27.94 13.65 -11.74
CA PHE A 78 -27.25 12.99 -10.64
C PHE A 78 -28.17 12.07 -9.82
N GLY A 79 -29.43 12.46 -9.62
CA GLY A 79 -30.45 11.62 -9.00
C GLY A 79 -30.71 10.35 -9.80
N GLY A 80 -30.93 10.47 -11.11
CA GLY A 80 -31.10 9.32 -12.00
C GLY A 80 -29.88 8.40 -12.03
N LEU A 81 -28.68 8.97 -12.11
CA LEU A 81 -27.43 8.20 -12.05
C LEU A 81 -27.25 7.48 -10.71
N SER A 82 -27.60 8.13 -9.60
CA SER A 82 -27.54 7.54 -8.26
C SER A 82 -28.52 6.38 -8.13
N CYS A 83 -29.75 6.52 -8.64
CA CYS A 83 -30.72 5.43 -8.69
C CYS A 83 -30.23 4.25 -9.54
N LEU A 84 -29.63 4.53 -10.70
CA LEU A 84 -29.06 3.49 -11.56
C LEU A 84 -27.92 2.74 -10.86
N ILE A 85 -27.02 3.44 -10.16
CA ILE A 85 -25.94 2.84 -9.39
C ILE A 85 -26.49 1.99 -8.24
N ALA A 86 -27.43 2.52 -7.46
CA ALA A 86 -28.08 1.79 -6.36
C ALA A 86 -28.77 0.50 -6.86
N PHE A 87 -29.52 0.60 -7.96
CA PHE A 87 -30.15 -0.55 -8.59
C PHE A 87 -29.12 -1.58 -9.10
N SER A 88 -27.99 -1.11 -9.64
CA SER A 88 -26.89 -1.99 -10.08
C SER A 88 -26.27 -2.77 -8.92
N PHE A 89 -26.13 -2.16 -7.74
CA PHE A 89 -25.70 -2.87 -6.53
C PHE A 89 -26.69 -3.96 -6.10
N LEU A 90 -28.00 -3.69 -6.16
CA LEU A 90 -29.05 -4.66 -5.82
C LEU A 90 -29.08 -5.85 -6.81
N ILE A 91 -29.03 -5.57 -8.11
CA ILE A 91 -28.97 -6.62 -9.15
C ILE A 91 -27.70 -7.46 -8.99
N ARG A 92 -26.55 -6.81 -8.72
CA ARG A 92 -25.30 -7.51 -8.46
C ARG A 92 -25.41 -8.44 -7.25
N ALA A 93 -25.98 -7.96 -6.15
CA ALA A 93 -26.20 -8.75 -4.94
C ALA A 93 -27.10 -9.96 -5.18
N TYR A 94 -28.17 -9.78 -5.96
CA TYR A 94 -29.03 -10.87 -6.39
C TYR A 94 -28.28 -11.90 -7.23
N GLY A 95 -27.53 -11.47 -8.25
CA GLY A 95 -26.70 -12.36 -9.08
C GLY A 95 -25.68 -13.17 -8.28
N ARG A 96 -25.01 -12.52 -7.31
CA ARG A 96 -24.07 -13.17 -6.38
C ARG A 96 -24.73 -14.24 -5.52
N SER A 97 -25.95 -13.97 -5.03
CA SER A 97 -26.68 -14.92 -4.19
C SER A 97 -27.08 -16.21 -4.91
N LEU A 98 -27.16 -16.17 -6.25
CA LEU A 98 -27.45 -17.33 -7.09
C LEU A 98 -26.19 -18.13 -7.47
N ASN A 99 -24.98 -17.59 -7.25
CA ASN A 99 -23.73 -18.26 -7.62
C ASN A 99 -23.21 -19.12 -6.45
N PRO A 100 -23.19 -20.46 -6.57
CA PRO A 100 -22.73 -21.34 -5.48
C PRO A 100 -21.28 -21.10 -5.06
N LYS A 101 -20.37 -20.82 -6.02
CA LYS A 101 -18.95 -20.56 -5.72
C LYS A 101 -18.78 -19.29 -4.90
N TYR A 102 -19.52 -18.24 -5.28
CA TYR A 102 -19.51 -16.98 -4.53
C TYR A 102 -20.13 -17.14 -3.14
N MET A 103 -21.21 -17.91 -3.01
CA MET A 103 -21.83 -18.16 -1.72
C MET A 103 -20.94 -18.96 -0.76
N GLN A 104 -20.16 -19.92 -1.26
CA GLN A 104 -19.13 -20.61 -0.44
C GLN A 104 -18.08 -19.64 0.08
N PHE A 105 -17.62 -18.70 -0.77
CA PHE A 105 -16.72 -17.63 -0.37
C PHE A 105 -17.35 -16.74 0.72
N VAL A 106 -18.58 -16.26 0.52
CA VAL A 106 -19.30 -15.41 1.49
C VAL A 106 -19.47 -16.12 2.83
N ASN A 107 -19.79 -17.41 2.82
CA ASN A 107 -19.89 -18.19 4.06
C ASN A 107 -18.53 -18.27 4.76
N THR A 108 -17.44 -18.50 4.01
CA THR A 108 -16.08 -18.57 4.57
C THR A 108 -15.67 -17.25 5.25
N ILE A 109 -15.91 -16.10 4.62
CA ILE A 109 -15.55 -14.80 5.21
C ILE A 109 -16.43 -14.40 6.41
N THR A 110 -17.69 -14.86 6.42
CA THR A 110 -18.67 -14.51 7.47
C THR A 110 -18.55 -15.44 8.68
N ASN A 111 -17.88 -16.58 8.55
CA ASN A 111 -17.62 -17.49 9.65
C ASN A 111 -16.86 -16.78 10.77
N THR A 112 -17.25 -17.05 12.01
CA THR A 112 -16.60 -16.51 13.20
C THR A 112 -15.18 -17.07 13.33
N MET A 113 -14.21 -16.20 13.60
CA MET A 113 -12.83 -16.61 13.90
C MET A 113 -12.72 -17.26 15.28
N THR A 114 -13.24 -18.47 15.44
CA THR A 114 -13.01 -19.28 16.64
C THR A 114 -11.62 -19.91 16.63
N ASP A 115 -11.18 -20.40 15.46
CA ASP A 115 -9.81 -20.86 15.19
C ASP A 115 -9.15 -19.98 14.11
N LYS A 116 -8.14 -19.19 14.50
CA LYS A 116 -7.38 -18.29 13.61
C LYS A 116 -6.74 -19.08 12.45
N GLN A 117 -6.14 -20.23 12.72
CA GLN A 117 -5.34 -20.93 11.73
C GLN A 117 -6.19 -21.67 10.70
N GLY A 118 -7.24 -22.36 11.16
CA GLY A 118 -8.24 -22.97 10.28
C GLY A 118 -8.94 -21.92 9.41
N TYR A 119 -9.43 -20.84 10.02
CA TYR A 119 -10.08 -19.74 9.31
C TYR A 119 -9.18 -19.15 8.21
N LEU A 120 -7.90 -18.85 8.52
CA LEU A 120 -6.98 -18.32 7.52
C LEU A 120 -6.62 -19.33 6.43
N THR A 121 -6.61 -20.62 6.74
CA THR A 121 -6.37 -21.67 5.75
C THR A 121 -7.52 -21.74 4.74
N ASP A 122 -8.76 -21.61 5.21
CA ASP A 122 -9.93 -21.56 4.34
C ASP A 122 -10.01 -20.26 3.56
N LEU A 123 -9.72 -19.12 4.20
CA LEU A 123 -9.73 -17.80 3.56
C LEU A 123 -8.73 -17.71 2.41
N ARG A 124 -7.54 -18.28 2.57
CA ARG A 124 -6.46 -18.29 1.56
C ARG A 124 -6.77 -19.13 0.31
N LYS A 125 -7.91 -19.85 0.28
CA LYS A 125 -8.42 -20.46 -0.95
C LYS A 125 -8.96 -19.41 -1.94
N TYR A 126 -9.16 -18.18 -1.49
CA TYR A 126 -9.78 -17.11 -2.27
C TYR A 126 -8.84 -15.91 -2.40
N ASP A 127 -8.85 -15.27 -3.58
CA ASP A 127 -8.33 -13.92 -3.77
C ASP A 127 -9.50 -12.95 -3.91
N PHE A 128 -9.53 -11.89 -3.10
CA PHE A 128 -10.62 -10.93 -3.02
C PHE A 128 -10.11 -9.57 -2.54
N ASP A 129 -11.00 -8.59 -2.44
CA ASP A 129 -10.68 -7.24 -1.95
C ASP A 129 -10.00 -7.30 -0.57
N ILE A 130 -8.75 -6.83 -0.53
CA ILE A 130 -7.91 -6.81 0.68
C ILE A 130 -8.54 -6.02 1.84
N LYS A 131 -9.43 -5.06 1.54
CA LYS A 131 -10.16 -4.29 2.57
C LYS A 131 -11.04 -5.16 3.45
N ALA A 132 -11.55 -6.27 2.91
CA ALA A 132 -12.31 -7.27 3.66
C ALA A 132 -11.41 -8.36 4.24
N TRP A 133 -10.11 -8.37 3.92
CA TRP A 133 -9.17 -9.27 4.55
C TRP A 133 -8.98 -8.82 6.01
N PRO A 134 -9.06 -9.75 6.96
CA PRO A 134 -8.94 -9.42 8.37
C PRO A 134 -7.49 -9.09 8.74
N VAL A 135 -7.34 -8.13 9.64
CA VAL A 135 -6.03 -7.78 10.19
C VAL A 135 -5.61 -8.90 11.14
N THR A 136 -4.61 -9.68 10.73
CA THR A 136 -4.19 -10.91 11.44
C THR A 136 -3.09 -10.66 12.49
N PHE A 137 -2.43 -9.52 12.37
CA PHE A 137 -1.36 -9.05 13.24
C PHE A 137 -1.42 -7.52 13.20
N SER A 138 -1.22 -6.87 14.35
CA SER A 138 -1.18 -5.40 14.42
C SER A 138 -0.17 -4.97 15.47
N VAL A 139 0.62 -3.96 15.14
CA VAL A 139 1.48 -3.29 16.12
C VAL A 139 0.61 -2.36 16.99
N ALA A 140 0.84 -2.36 18.31
CA ALA A 140 0.13 -1.48 19.22
C ALA A 140 0.47 -0.01 18.95
N SER A 141 -0.51 0.88 19.07
CA SER A 141 -0.27 2.32 18.98
C SER A 141 0.55 2.78 20.20
N LYS A 142 1.48 3.72 20.00
CA LYS A 142 2.36 4.26 21.04
C LYS A 142 1.61 4.96 22.20
N GLU A 143 0.31 5.20 22.06
CA GLU A 143 -0.53 5.87 23.06
C GLU A 143 -1.18 4.91 24.09
N GLY A 144 -0.96 3.59 23.98
CA GLY A 144 -1.70 2.62 24.82
C GLY A 144 -0.96 1.36 25.29
N SER A 145 0.37 1.32 25.37
CA SER A 145 1.08 0.12 25.82
C SER A 145 1.29 0.08 27.35
N THR A 146 0.72 -0.94 28.00
CA THR A 146 1.02 -1.37 29.39
C THR A 146 1.87 -2.65 29.44
N SER A 147 2.42 -3.11 28.32
CA SER A 147 3.32 -4.27 28.27
C SER A 147 4.64 -3.90 27.60
N ASP A 148 5.74 -4.13 28.32
CA ASP A 148 7.09 -3.93 27.82
C ASP A 148 7.35 -4.78 26.56
N PRO A 149 7.82 -4.19 25.44
CA PRO A 149 8.21 -4.95 24.27
C PRO A 149 9.42 -5.84 24.58
N ILE A 150 9.44 -7.05 23.98
CA ILE A 150 10.52 -8.06 24.12
C ILE A 150 11.88 -7.50 23.65
N ILE A 151 11.86 -6.50 22.77
CA ILE A 151 13.02 -5.70 22.39
C ILE A 151 12.70 -4.25 22.77
N LYS A 152 13.36 -3.73 23.80
CA LYS A 152 13.41 -2.29 24.04
C LYS A 152 14.22 -1.69 22.90
N MET A 153 13.54 -1.04 21.95
CA MET A 153 14.21 -0.07 21.10
C MET A 153 14.72 1.04 22.03
N ASP A 154 16.02 1.09 22.25
CA ASP A 154 16.62 2.35 22.69
C ASP A 154 16.37 3.34 21.55
N PRO A 155 15.64 4.44 21.78
CA PRO A 155 15.51 5.46 20.77
C PRO A 155 16.92 5.92 20.45
N ILE A 156 17.42 5.60 19.25
CA ILE A 156 18.59 6.26 18.68
C ILE A 156 18.33 7.74 18.88
N ASP A 157 19.22 8.41 19.61
CA ASP A 157 19.19 9.82 19.96
C ASP A 157 18.52 10.59 18.80
N GLU A 158 17.23 10.87 18.98
CA GLU A 158 16.37 11.48 17.98
C GLU A 158 16.74 12.96 17.97
N GLY A 159 17.93 13.28 17.46
CA GLY A 159 18.30 14.61 17.03
C GLY A 159 17.15 15.12 16.15
N LEU A 160 16.32 15.97 16.75
CA LEU A 160 15.01 16.43 16.28
C LEU A 160 14.31 15.51 15.25
N LYS A 161 13.37 14.69 15.73
CA LYS A 161 12.33 14.04 14.91
C LYS A 161 11.90 14.93 13.73
N TRP A 162 12.09 14.49 12.51
CA TRP A 162 11.76 15.26 11.30
C TRP A 162 10.25 15.61 11.20
N TYR A 163 9.37 14.83 11.83
CA TYR A 163 7.93 15.12 11.93
C TYR A 163 7.57 16.11 13.05
N GLN A 164 8.50 16.40 13.97
CA GLN A 164 8.37 17.49 14.95
C GLN A 164 8.78 18.85 14.37
N HIS A 165 9.13 18.91 13.07
CA HIS A 165 9.26 20.19 12.39
C HIS A 165 7.88 20.83 12.25
N HIS A 166 7.64 21.84 13.08
CA HIS A 166 6.64 22.84 12.79
C HIS A 166 6.93 23.38 11.39
N PRO A 167 6.06 23.16 10.38
CA PRO A 167 6.17 23.88 9.12
C PRO A 167 6.22 25.37 9.51
N PHE A 168 7.16 26.12 8.93
CA PHE A 168 7.51 27.51 9.29
C PHE A 168 8.56 27.76 10.38
N ARG A 169 8.98 26.75 11.17
CA ARG A 169 10.01 26.96 12.22
C ARG A 169 11.45 26.68 11.73
N TYR A 170 11.62 25.69 10.86
CA TYR A 170 12.92 25.31 10.29
C TYR A 170 12.79 25.24 8.77
N CYS A 171 13.62 25.97 8.05
CA CYS A 171 13.64 26.03 6.59
C CYS A 171 14.94 25.42 6.09
N SER A 172 14.84 24.54 5.10
CA SER A 172 15.97 23.85 4.47
C SER A 172 16.86 24.78 3.62
N ASN A 173 16.48 26.06 3.57
CA ASN A 173 17.18 27.15 2.89
C ASN A 173 17.47 28.29 3.89
N PRO A 174 18.35 28.08 4.88
CA PRO A 174 18.62 29.05 5.94
C PRO A 174 19.27 30.34 5.44
N ASP A 175 19.87 30.36 4.25
CA ASP A 175 20.48 31.57 3.69
C ASP A 175 19.44 32.56 3.12
N LEU A 176 18.20 32.11 2.90
CA LEU A 176 17.13 32.98 2.40
C LEU A 176 16.65 33.94 3.49
N ARG A 177 16.19 35.13 3.09
CA ARG A 177 15.53 36.06 4.02
C ARG A 177 14.16 35.52 4.45
N PHE A 178 13.74 35.82 5.68
CA PHE A 178 12.50 35.31 6.28
C PHE A 178 11.26 35.44 5.39
N TYR A 179 11.06 36.60 4.74
CA TYR A 179 9.91 36.85 3.85
C TYR A 179 9.89 35.98 2.58
N LYS A 180 11.02 35.37 2.19
CA LYS A 180 11.08 34.37 1.10
C LYS A 180 10.88 32.94 1.58
N ARG A 181 11.23 32.65 2.84
CA ARG A 181 11.11 31.30 3.43
C ARG A 181 9.65 30.88 3.58
N ILE A 182 8.79 31.76 4.12
CA ILE A 182 7.39 31.42 4.35
C ILE A 182 6.67 31.02 3.06
N PRO A 183 6.70 31.83 1.97
CA PRO A 183 6.06 31.43 0.71
C PRO A 183 6.63 30.12 0.16
N LEU A 184 7.95 29.92 0.24
CA LEU A 184 8.60 28.69 -0.22
C LEU A 184 8.10 27.46 0.55
N GLN A 185 7.95 27.56 1.87
CA GLN A 185 7.46 26.48 2.71
C GLN A 185 5.98 26.19 2.47
N ILE A 186 5.15 27.22 2.23
CA ILE A 186 3.75 27.05 1.81
C ILE A 186 3.70 26.30 0.47
N LEU A 187 4.54 26.70 -0.50
CA LEU A 187 4.63 26.03 -1.80
C LEU A 187 5.12 24.58 -1.66
N ALA A 188 6.11 24.32 -0.79
CA ALA A 188 6.62 22.97 -0.54
C ALA A 188 5.54 22.09 0.10
N PHE A 189 4.83 22.61 1.10
CA PHE A 189 3.70 21.93 1.72
C PHE A 189 2.61 21.59 0.69
N ALA A 190 2.21 22.57 -0.14
CA ALA A 190 1.23 22.35 -1.19
C ALA A 190 1.73 21.31 -2.21
N ALA A 191 2.98 21.42 -2.65
CA ALA A 191 3.58 20.52 -3.63
C ALA A 191 3.59 19.07 -3.13
N VAL A 192 4.12 18.81 -1.92
CA VAL A 192 4.25 17.45 -1.40
C VAL A 192 2.89 16.76 -1.19
N HIS A 193 1.89 17.49 -0.68
CA HIS A 193 0.55 16.94 -0.41
C HIS A 193 -0.32 16.75 -1.67
N THR A 194 0.03 17.40 -2.78
CA THR A 194 -0.73 17.31 -4.02
C THR A 194 -0.09 16.36 -5.03
N PHE A 195 1.13 16.62 -5.47
CA PHE A 195 1.79 15.86 -6.54
C PHE A 195 3.20 15.36 -6.20
N GLY A 196 3.94 16.06 -5.35
CA GLY A 196 5.36 15.79 -5.07
C GLY A 196 5.60 14.38 -4.56
N LEU A 197 4.86 13.93 -3.54
CA LEU A 197 5.00 12.57 -3.03
C LEU A 197 4.66 11.49 -4.09
N ARG A 198 3.67 11.77 -4.94
CA ARG A 198 3.24 10.88 -6.03
C ARG A 198 4.23 10.80 -7.18
N LEU A 199 5.06 11.83 -7.38
CA LEU A 199 6.18 11.78 -8.33
C LEU A 199 7.34 10.95 -7.78
N ILE A 200 7.58 11.02 -6.46
CA ILE A 200 8.62 10.23 -5.80
C ILE A 200 8.21 8.75 -5.78
N TYR A 201 6.94 8.46 -5.46
CA TYR A 201 6.34 7.12 -5.40
C TYR A 201 5.17 6.93 -6.39
N PRO A 202 5.42 6.80 -7.71
CA PRO A 202 4.36 6.65 -8.69
C PRO A 202 3.51 5.38 -8.49
N GLY A 203 4.03 4.34 -7.86
CA GLY A 203 3.26 3.12 -7.53
C GLY A 203 2.10 3.37 -6.56
N SER A 204 2.07 4.50 -5.84
CA SER A 204 0.93 4.88 -4.99
C SER A 204 -0.25 5.47 -5.79
N LEU A 205 -0.10 5.69 -7.10
CA LEU A 205 -1.15 6.24 -7.95
C LEU A 205 -2.19 5.17 -8.31
N THR A 206 -3.46 5.47 -8.07
CA THR A 206 -4.60 4.60 -8.43
C THR A 206 -4.59 4.21 -9.91
N VAL A 207 -4.14 5.11 -10.80
CA VAL A 207 -4.05 4.84 -12.25
C VAL A 207 -2.97 3.79 -12.54
N VAL A 208 -1.80 3.88 -11.90
CA VAL A 208 -0.71 2.89 -12.06
C VAL A 208 -1.15 1.54 -11.52
N ASN A 209 -1.76 1.52 -10.32
CA ASN A 209 -2.33 0.30 -9.73
C ASN A 209 -3.39 -0.34 -10.63
N SER A 210 -4.24 0.47 -11.28
CA SER A 210 -5.28 -0.01 -12.21
C SER A 210 -4.68 -0.58 -13.50
N LEU A 211 -3.65 0.08 -14.04
CA LEU A 211 -2.95 -0.38 -15.25
C LEU A 211 -2.23 -1.71 -15.02
N LEU A 212 -1.60 -1.87 -13.85
CA LEU A 212 -0.84 -3.06 -13.50
C LEU A 212 -1.69 -4.18 -12.88
N TRP A 213 -2.97 -3.94 -12.60
CA TRP A 213 -3.84 -4.87 -11.86
C TRP A 213 -3.78 -6.32 -12.38
N ALA A 214 -3.84 -6.52 -13.70
CA ALA A 214 -3.79 -7.85 -14.29
C ALA A 214 -2.46 -8.57 -14.02
N ALA A 215 -1.33 -7.84 -14.13
CA ALA A 215 -0.02 -8.36 -13.83
C ALA A 215 0.15 -8.66 -12.33
N LEU A 216 -0.34 -7.79 -11.45
CA LEU A 216 -0.32 -8.01 -10.01
C LEU A 216 -1.13 -9.25 -9.61
N LEU A 217 -2.35 -9.41 -10.16
CA LEU A 217 -3.18 -10.59 -9.88
C LEU A 217 -2.50 -11.89 -10.36
N GLN A 218 -1.88 -11.87 -11.55
CA GLN A 218 -1.16 -13.03 -12.08
C GLN A 218 0.10 -13.36 -11.25
N GLY A 219 0.85 -12.33 -10.86
CA GLY A 219 2.02 -12.46 -9.99
C GLY A 219 1.65 -13.06 -8.63
N ARG A 220 0.60 -12.54 -8.00
CA ARG A 220 0.07 -13.10 -6.74
C ARG A 220 -0.40 -14.54 -6.91
N THR A 221 -1.09 -14.85 -8.00
CA THR A 221 -1.53 -16.21 -8.32
C THR A 221 -0.34 -17.16 -8.44
N THR A 222 0.73 -16.73 -9.11
CA THR A 222 1.97 -17.50 -9.23
C THR A 222 2.63 -17.76 -7.87
N LEU A 223 2.64 -16.77 -6.97
CA LEU A 223 3.19 -16.93 -5.62
C LEU A 223 2.35 -17.92 -4.80
N VAL A 224 1.02 -17.81 -4.83
CA VAL A 224 0.13 -18.69 -4.05
C VAL A 224 0.12 -20.12 -4.61
N GLU A 225 -0.09 -20.30 -5.91
CA GLU A 225 -0.29 -21.63 -6.50
C GLU A 225 1.01 -22.41 -6.71
N ASN A 226 2.10 -21.76 -7.14
CA ASN A 226 3.35 -22.46 -7.45
C ASN A 226 4.29 -22.53 -6.23
N HIS A 227 4.18 -21.58 -5.30
CA HIS A 227 5.12 -21.43 -4.20
C HIS A 227 4.48 -21.55 -2.81
N ASN A 228 3.18 -21.86 -2.73
CA ASN A 228 2.43 -21.92 -1.47
C ASN A 228 2.53 -20.61 -0.66
N GLY A 229 2.54 -19.47 -1.37
CA GLY A 229 2.54 -18.15 -0.78
C GLY A 229 1.34 -17.93 0.14
N LYS A 230 1.59 -17.36 1.31
CA LYS A 230 0.61 -17.02 2.34
C LYS A 230 0.46 -15.51 2.39
N ARG A 231 -0.64 -15.01 1.80
CA ARG A 231 -1.01 -13.59 1.92
C ARG A 231 -1.47 -13.26 3.34
N ALA A 232 -1.15 -12.06 3.80
CA ALA A 232 -1.66 -11.51 5.05
C ALA A 232 -1.82 -10.00 4.97
N ARG A 233 -2.80 -9.48 5.73
CA ARG A 233 -2.96 -8.06 6.00
C ARG A 233 -2.54 -7.79 7.44
N ILE A 234 -1.61 -6.87 7.61
CA ILE A 234 -1.05 -6.51 8.92
C ILE A 234 -1.33 -5.03 9.22
N GLY A 235 -1.49 -4.69 10.50
CA GLY A 235 -1.77 -3.35 10.99
C GLY A 235 -0.51 -2.65 11.53
N THR A 236 -0.39 -1.36 11.24
CA THR A 236 0.72 -0.51 11.69
C THR A 236 0.31 0.35 12.89
N ALA A 237 1.29 0.90 13.61
CA ALA A 237 1.05 1.72 14.80
C ALA A 237 0.25 3.02 14.52
N ASP A 238 0.26 3.51 13.27
CA ASP A 238 -0.48 4.69 12.81
C ASP A 238 -1.85 4.36 12.18
N GLY A 239 -2.32 3.11 12.31
CA GLY A 239 -3.64 2.68 11.85
C GLY A 239 -3.71 2.37 10.35
N ASN A 240 -2.58 2.37 9.64
CA ASN A 240 -2.51 1.83 8.29
C ASN A 240 -2.54 0.29 8.30
N THR A 241 -2.79 -0.27 7.11
CA THR A 241 -2.71 -1.70 6.87
C THR A 241 -1.85 -2.01 5.67
N ILE A 242 -0.98 -3.01 5.79
CA ILE A 242 0.00 -3.40 4.78
C ILE A 242 -0.36 -4.78 4.23
N ASP A 243 -0.35 -4.89 2.90
CA ASP A 243 -0.51 -6.16 2.19
C ASP A 243 0.84 -6.86 2.04
N THR A 244 0.90 -8.12 2.46
CA THR A 244 2.12 -8.91 2.51
C THR A 244 1.92 -10.30 1.91
N MET A 245 3.01 -10.88 1.42
CA MET A 245 3.07 -12.25 0.91
C MET A 245 4.30 -12.96 1.47
N PHE A 246 4.06 -14.06 2.17
CA PHE A 246 5.11 -14.90 2.74
C PHE A 246 5.25 -16.23 1.99
N VAL A 247 6.46 -16.57 1.56
CA VAL A 247 6.80 -17.90 1.03
C VAL A 247 7.74 -18.60 2.00
N ASP A 248 7.27 -19.71 2.57
CA ASP A 248 7.99 -20.49 3.57
C ASP A 248 8.77 -21.63 2.92
N ASN A 249 10.10 -21.54 2.95
CA ASN A 249 10.98 -22.55 2.38
C ASN A 249 11.70 -23.38 3.46
N ARG A 250 11.36 -23.24 4.75
CA ARG A 250 12.01 -23.98 5.86
C ARG A 250 12.00 -25.50 5.69
N THR A 251 10.97 -26.04 5.07
CA THR A 251 10.82 -27.48 4.79
C THR A 251 11.28 -27.89 3.39
N ARG A 252 11.57 -26.92 2.50
CA ARG A 252 11.89 -27.14 1.09
C ARG A 252 13.38 -26.94 0.76
N SER A 253 14.11 -26.25 1.63
CA SER A 253 15.50 -25.85 1.39
C SER A 253 16.24 -25.67 2.71
N LEU A 254 17.52 -26.05 2.74
CA LEU A 254 18.41 -25.81 3.88
C LEU A 254 18.57 -24.31 4.19
N LYS A 255 18.44 -23.46 3.16
CA LYS A 255 18.49 -21.99 3.28
C LYS A 255 17.18 -21.38 3.79
N GLY A 256 16.10 -22.16 3.88
CA GLY A 256 14.77 -21.67 4.24
C GLY A 256 14.66 -21.12 5.67
N LYS A 257 15.64 -21.41 6.54
CA LYS A 257 15.74 -20.81 7.89
C LYS A 257 16.09 -19.33 7.87
N ILE A 258 16.64 -18.83 6.77
CA ILE A 258 16.89 -17.40 6.55
C ILE A 258 15.69 -16.81 5.82
N LEU A 259 15.18 -15.70 6.35
CA LEU A 259 14.12 -14.90 5.74
C LEU A 259 14.72 -13.71 5.02
N VAL A 260 14.36 -13.51 3.75
CA VAL A 260 14.67 -12.28 3.03
C VAL A 260 13.42 -11.40 2.99
N VAL A 261 13.44 -10.28 3.70
CA VAL A 261 12.38 -9.25 3.64
C VAL A 261 12.73 -8.29 2.52
N CYS A 262 11.82 -8.16 1.56
CA CYS A 262 12.07 -7.47 0.29
C CYS A 262 11.35 -6.11 0.28
N CYS A 263 12.12 -5.02 0.20
CA CYS A 263 11.64 -3.64 0.10
C CYS A 263 11.76 -3.18 -1.36
N GLU A 264 10.60 -2.99 -2.00
CA GLU A 264 10.49 -2.70 -3.44
C GLU A 264 10.89 -1.26 -3.82
N GLY A 265 10.96 -1.03 -5.12
CA GLY A 265 11.22 0.30 -5.69
C GLY A 265 9.98 1.21 -5.68
N ASN A 266 10.14 2.45 -6.18
CA ASN A 266 9.09 3.47 -6.12
C ASN A 266 7.87 3.22 -7.04
N SER A 267 7.97 2.23 -7.92
CA SER A 267 6.87 1.63 -8.68
C SER A 267 6.94 0.09 -8.64
N GLY A 268 7.61 -0.45 -7.63
CA GLY A 268 7.74 -1.89 -7.42
C GLY A 268 6.59 -2.42 -6.56
N PHE A 269 6.24 -3.68 -6.81
CA PHE A 269 5.17 -4.38 -6.10
C PHE A 269 5.64 -5.80 -5.82
N TYR A 270 5.37 -6.31 -4.62
CA TYR A 270 5.86 -7.65 -4.25
C TYR A 270 5.34 -8.73 -5.22
N GLU A 271 4.14 -8.53 -5.79
CA GLU A 271 3.51 -9.50 -6.68
C GLU A 271 4.36 -9.84 -7.91
N ILE A 272 5.15 -8.88 -8.40
CA ILE A 272 5.93 -8.97 -9.64
C ILE A 272 7.39 -8.53 -9.45
N GLY A 273 7.82 -8.36 -8.21
CA GLY A 273 9.07 -7.71 -7.87
C GLY A 273 10.17 -8.63 -7.35
N ILE A 274 11.04 -8.04 -6.54
CA ILE A 274 12.33 -8.60 -6.13
C ILE A 274 12.21 -9.82 -5.21
N MET A 275 11.06 -10.04 -4.54
CA MET A 275 10.88 -11.20 -3.65
C MET A 275 11.00 -12.55 -4.36
N THR A 276 10.80 -12.57 -5.68
CA THR A 276 10.90 -13.81 -6.47
C THR A 276 12.33 -14.35 -6.54
N THR A 277 13.34 -13.48 -6.48
CA THR A 277 14.76 -13.84 -6.54
C THR A 277 15.22 -14.66 -5.32
N PRO A 278 15.12 -14.17 -4.07
CA PRO A 278 15.54 -14.95 -2.90
C PRO A 278 14.72 -16.23 -2.73
N MET A 279 13.43 -16.19 -3.07
CA MET A 279 12.56 -17.36 -3.07
C MET A 279 13.09 -18.47 -4.01
N LYS A 280 13.46 -18.13 -5.26
CA LYS A 280 14.03 -19.08 -6.22
C LYS A 280 15.41 -19.58 -5.80
N CYS A 281 16.17 -18.77 -5.06
CA CYS A 281 17.44 -19.18 -4.46
C CYS A 281 17.28 -20.11 -3.24
N GLY A 282 16.05 -20.43 -2.84
CA GLY A 282 15.74 -21.37 -1.76
C GLY A 282 15.66 -20.73 -0.36
N TYR A 283 15.69 -19.40 -0.25
CA TYR A 283 15.43 -18.70 1.01
C TYR A 283 13.93 -18.58 1.26
N SER A 284 13.52 -18.43 2.51
CA SER A 284 12.16 -17.93 2.78
C SER A 284 12.10 -16.46 2.39
N ALA A 285 10.98 -15.99 1.86
CA ALA A 285 10.84 -14.62 1.37
C ALA A 285 9.57 -13.96 1.89
N LEU A 286 9.67 -12.71 2.33
CA LEU A 286 8.55 -11.86 2.71
C LEU A 286 8.55 -10.62 1.83
N GLY A 287 7.57 -10.53 0.94
CA GLY A 287 7.28 -9.34 0.16
C GLY A 287 6.14 -8.55 0.78
N TRP A 288 6.17 -7.23 0.59
CA TRP A 288 5.15 -6.32 1.08
C TRP A 288 5.05 -5.10 0.16
N ASN A 289 3.89 -4.43 0.17
CA ASN A 289 3.67 -3.21 -0.60
C ASN A 289 3.75 -1.98 0.30
N HIS A 290 4.50 -0.96 -0.14
CA HIS A 290 4.58 0.36 0.51
C HIS A 290 3.20 0.94 0.86
N PRO A 291 3.05 1.83 1.87
CA PRO A 291 1.80 2.51 2.12
C PRO A 291 1.27 3.21 0.85
N GLY A 292 0.01 2.97 0.55
CA GLY A 292 -0.66 3.45 -0.67
C GLY A 292 -0.44 2.62 -1.94
N PHE A 293 0.38 1.56 -1.91
CA PHE A 293 0.62 0.69 -3.06
C PHE A 293 -0.35 -0.49 -3.06
N ALA A 294 -0.99 -0.72 -4.21
CA ALA A 294 -1.90 -1.84 -4.44
C ALA A 294 -2.84 -2.15 -3.26
N GLY A 295 -2.53 -3.19 -2.48
CA GLY A 295 -3.35 -3.64 -1.35
C GLY A 295 -3.13 -2.90 -0.02
N SER A 296 -2.09 -2.08 0.08
CA SER A 296 -1.73 -1.33 1.29
C SER A 296 -2.46 0.02 1.36
N SER A 297 -2.85 0.43 2.57
CA SER A 297 -3.44 1.76 2.82
C SER A 297 -2.38 2.82 3.10
N GLY A 298 -2.79 4.07 3.28
CA GLY A 298 -1.89 5.17 3.66
C GLY A 298 -1.23 5.83 2.46
N LEU A 299 -0.14 6.53 2.73
CA LEU A 299 0.70 7.23 1.75
C LEU A 299 2.18 7.04 2.13
N PRO A 300 3.10 6.94 1.17
CA PRO A 300 4.49 6.56 1.40
C PRO A 300 5.34 7.72 1.94
N TYR A 301 4.81 8.46 2.94
CA TYR A 301 5.62 9.38 3.73
C TYR A 301 6.63 8.58 4.55
N PRO A 302 7.83 9.12 4.83
CA PRO A 302 8.86 8.40 5.61
C PRO A 302 8.34 7.85 6.95
N SER A 303 7.41 8.54 7.62
CA SER A 303 6.85 8.08 8.90
C SER A 303 6.01 6.83 8.73
N GLN A 304 5.18 6.80 7.68
CA GLN A 304 4.33 5.66 7.38
C GLN A 304 5.16 4.50 6.82
N GLU A 305 6.23 4.77 6.06
CA GLU A 305 7.21 3.78 5.63
C GLU A 305 7.88 3.10 6.84
N HIS A 306 8.35 3.87 7.82
CA HIS A 306 8.93 3.33 9.04
C HIS A 306 7.93 2.49 9.83
N ASN A 307 6.71 3.00 10.04
CA ASN A 307 5.65 2.24 10.74
C ASN A 307 5.24 0.96 9.99
N ALA A 308 5.24 0.99 8.66
CA ALA A 308 4.96 -0.17 7.82
C ALA A 308 6.07 -1.21 7.94
N MET A 309 7.33 -0.78 7.80
CA MET A 309 8.49 -1.66 7.90
C MET A 309 8.63 -2.25 9.30
N ASP A 310 8.34 -1.47 10.35
CA ASP A 310 8.28 -1.94 11.72
C ASP A 310 7.24 -3.05 11.90
N ALA A 311 6.02 -2.86 11.36
CA ALA A 311 4.99 -3.90 11.38
C ALA A 311 5.41 -5.16 10.60
N VAL A 312 6.10 -5.02 9.47
CA VAL A 312 6.65 -6.14 8.68
C VAL A 312 7.71 -6.91 9.48
N MET A 313 8.63 -6.21 10.16
CA MET A 313 9.66 -6.84 10.99
C MET A 313 9.05 -7.55 12.19
N GLN A 314 8.14 -6.90 12.92
CA GLN A 314 7.47 -7.53 14.05
C GLN A 314 6.60 -8.70 13.62
N TYR A 315 5.97 -8.64 12.45
CA TYR A 315 5.25 -9.78 11.88
C TYR A 315 6.19 -10.95 11.58
N ALA A 316 7.34 -10.67 10.96
CA ALA A 316 8.35 -11.69 10.66
C ALA A 316 8.90 -12.38 11.92
N ILE A 317 9.12 -11.62 12.99
CA ILE A 317 9.69 -12.12 14.24
C ILE A 317 8.62 -12.85 15.06
N ASN A 318 7.50 -12.18 15.34
CA ASN A 318 6.53 -12.62 16.34
C ASN A 318 5.49 -13.60 15.78
N GLU A 319 5.09 -13.46 14.50
CA GLU A 319 4.09 -14.34 13.90
C GLU A 319 4.74 -15.41 13.01
N LEU A 320 5.75 -15.07 12.20
CA LEU A 320 6.40 -16.04 11.30
C LEU A 320 7.51 -16.85 11.99
N GLY A 321 8.02 -16.38 13.13
CA GLY A 321 8.96 -17.09 14.00
C GLY A 321 10.41 -17.06 13.50
N PHE A 322 10.82 -16.03 12.77
CA PHE A 322 12.23 -15.86 12.39
C PHE A 322 12.99 -15.08 13.47
N ARG A 323 14.15 -15.58 13.87
CA ARG A 323 15.06 -14.83 14.74
C ARG A 323 15.63 -13.63 13.97
N PRO A 324 15.79 -12.45 14.58
CA PRO A 324 16.30 -11.25 13.88
C PRO A 324 17.61 -11.48 13.11
N ASP A 325 18.56 -12.21 13.69
CA ASP A 325 19.85 -12.55 13.08
C ASP A 325 19.74 -13.51 11.88
N ASN A 326 18.58 -14.14 11.68
CA ASN A 326 18.25 -14.92 10.50
C ASN A 326 17.42 -14.14 9.46
N ILE A 327 17.24 -12.83 9.64
CA ILE A 327 16.56 -11.95 8.69
C ILE A 327 17.59 -11.18 7.87
N VAL A 328 17.42 -11.20 6.56
CA VAL A 328 18.14 -10.38 5.59
C VAL A 328 17.19 -9.35 5.03
N LEU A 329 17.59 -8.09 5.05
CA LEU A 329 16.85 -6.99 4.44
C LEU A 329 17.38 -6.77 3.02
N PHE A 330 16.49 -6.84 2.04
CA PHE A 330 16.84 -6.61 0.64
C PHE A 330 16.08 -5.41 0.10
N GLY A 331 16.76 -4.28 -0.04
CA GLY A 331 16.20 -3.04 -0.56
C GLY A 331 16.62 -2.80 -2.01
N TRP A 332 15.64 -2.64 -2.89
CA TRP A 332 15.88 -2.27 -4.29
C TRP A 332 15.49 -0.82 -4.55
N SER A 333 16.37 -0.06 -5.19
CA SER A 333 16.12 1.35 -5.52
C SER A 333 15.69 2.15 -4.27
N ILE A 334 14.55 2.84 -4.30
CA ILE A 334 14.02 3.60 -3.16
C ILE A 334 13.80 2.74 -1.90
N GLY A 335 13.53 1.44 -2.06
CA GLY A 335 13.37 0.50 -0.95
C GLY A 335 14.63 0.30 -0.14
N GLY A 336 15.80 0.72 -0.66
CA GLY A 336 17.05 0.79 0.09
C GLY A 336 16.97 1.70 1.31
N TYR A 337 16.18 2.78 1.26
CA TYR A 337 15.94 3.64 2.43
C TYR A 337 15.24 2.88 3.55
N THR A 338 14.12 2.26 3.22
CA THR A 338 13.30 1.52 4.17
C THR A 338 14.04 0.31 4.74
N ALA A 339 14.80 -0.41 3.91
CA ALA A 339 15.65 -1.52 4.34
C ALA A 339 16.80 -1.05 5.27
N THR A 340 17.46 0.07 4.94
CA THR A 340 18.54 0.62 5.79
C THR A 340 17.99 1.10 7.13
N TRP A 341 16.84 1.77 7.14
CA TRP A 341 16.16 2.15 8.37
C TRP A 341 15.89 0.93 9.25
N ALA A 342 15.34 -0.16 8.70
CA ALA A 342 15.12 -1.37 9.48
C ALA A 342 16.43 -2.03 9.95
N ALA A 343 17.49 -2.04 9.15
CA ALA A 343 18.79 -2.60 9.54
C ALA A 343 19.41 -1.87 10.73
N VAL A 344 19.22 -0.55 10.80
CA VAL A 344 19.70 0.27 11.92
C VAL A 344 18.90 0.00 13.21
N ASN A 345 17.63 -0.36 13.09
CA ASN A 345 16.72 -0.52 14.24
C ASN A 345 16.53 -1.97 14.70
N TYR A 346 16.97 -2.94 13.92
CA TYR A 346 16.84 -4.37 14.21
C TYR A 346 18.19 -5.07 14.05
N PRO A 347 18.56 -6.04 14.91
CA PRO A 347 19.80 -6.80 14.79
C PRO A 347 19.66 -7.87 13.69
N VAL A 348 19.59 -7.42 12.43
CA VAL A 348 19.42 -8.25 11.25
C VAL A 348 20.74 -8.90 10.82
N GLY A 349 20.65 -10.08 10.23
CA GLY A 349 21.83 -10.85 9.80
C GLY A 349 22.54 -10.26 8.58
N ALA A 350 21.85 -9.52 7.71
CA ALA A 350 22.46 -8.78 6.61
C ALA A 350 21.54 -7.69 6.03
N LEU A 351 22.15 -6.71 5.39
CA LEU A 351 21.51 -5.71 4.55
C LEU A 351 22.07 -5.79 3.12
N ILE A 352 21.19 -5.91 2.13
CA ILE A 352 21.50 -5.89 0.70
C ILE A 352 20.86 -4.64 0.10
N LEU A 353 21.69 -3.76 -0.45
CA LEU A 353 21.27 -2.56 -1.16
C LEU A 353 21.59 -2.71 -2.65
N ASP A 354 20.55 -2.81 -3.49
CA ASP A 354 20.68 -3.02 -4.93
C ASP A 354 20.10 -1.85 -5.72
N ALA A 355 20.90 -1.31 -6.65
CA ALA A 355 20.56 -0.17 -7.49
C ALA A 355 19.92 1.01 -6.71
N THR A 356 20.37 1.24 -5.47
CA THR A 356 19.89 2.31 -4.61
C THR A 356 20.69 3.61 -4.79
N PHE A 357 20.37 4.62 -3.99
CA PHE A 357 21.05 5.90 -3.96
C PHE A 357 21.57 6.21 -2.55
N ASP A 358 22.48 7.16 -2.44
CA ASP A 358 22.98 7.72 -1.18
C ASP A 358 21.99 8.72 -0.60
N ASP A 359 21.46 9.61 -1.45
CA ASP A 359 20.56 10.70 -1.08
C ASP A 359 19.54 11.00 -2.21
N LEU A 360 18.27 11.19 -1.85
CA LEU A 360 17.22 11.53 -2.82
C LEU A 360 17.36 12.95 -3.37
N LEU A 361 17.92 13.91 -2.61
CA LEU A 361 17.93 15.31 -3.02
C LEU A 361 18.65 15.56 -4.36
N PRO A 362 19.89 15.07 -4.59
CA PRO A 362 20.58 15.27 -5.87
C PRO A 362 19.80 14.68 -7.05
N LEU A 363 19.18 13.50 -6.87
CA LEU A 363 18.37 12.86 -7.91
C LEU A 363 17.12 13.68 -8.25
N ALA A 364 16.42 14.17 -7.23
CA ALA A 364 15.24 15.00 -7.41
C ALA A 364 15.59 16.34 -8.09
N GLN A 365 16.71 16.96 -7.71
CA GLN A 365 17.15 18.21 -8.34
C GLN A 365 17.57 18.01 -9.80
N ASN A 366 18.17 16.88 -10.15
CA ASN A 366 18.56 16.57 -11.52
C ASN A 366 17.36 16.33 -12.45
N GLN A 367 16.23 15.83 -11.91
CA GLN A 367 15.03 15.55 -12.69
C GLN A 367 14.10 16.78 -12.86
N MET A 368 14.23 17.77 -11.99
CA MET A 368 13.34 18.95 -11.95
C MET A 368 13.98 20.16 -12.62
N PRO A 369 13.18 21.15 -13.09
CA PRO A 369 13.72 22.38 -13.64
C PRO A 369 14.68 23.08 -12.65
N PRO A 370 15.84 23.58 -13.08
CA PRO A 370 16.80 24.25 -12.19
C PRO A 370 16.20 25.41 -11.39
N SER A 371 15.21 26.10 -11.97
CA SER A 371 14.46 27.19 -11.31
C SER A 371 13.68 26.74 -10.07
N TRP A 372 13.41 25.44 -9.90
CA TRP A 372 12.70 24.87 -8.76
C TRP A 372 13.64 24.32 -7.69
N SER A 373 14.96 24.45 -7.84
CA SER A 373 15.95 23.83 -6.94
C SER A 373 15.71 24.12 -5.45
N LEU A 374 15.37 25.37 -5.09
CA LEU A 374 15.05 25.75 -3.70
C LEU A 374 13.78 25.06 -3.18
N LEU A 375 12.76 24.94 -4.04
CA LEU A 375 11.50 24.26 -3.72
C LEU A 375 11.71 22.77 -3.56
N VAL A 376 12.46 22.14 -4.48
CA VAL A 376 12.81 20.72 -4.40
C VAL A 376 13.59 20.44 -3.12
N LYS A 377 14.59 21.26 -2.79
CA LYS A 377 15.33 21.14 -1.54
C LYS A 377 14.43 21.23 -0.31
N GLU A 378 13.50 22.19 -0.29
CA GLU A 378 12.53 22.31 0.80
C GLU A 378 11.58 21.12 0.88
N VAL A 379 11.08 20.60 -0.26
CA VAL A 379 10.21 19.42 -0.28
C VAL A 379 10.93 18.18 0.24
N ILE A 380 12.12 17.88 -0.28
CA ILE A 380 12.87 16.68 0.10
C ILE A 380 13.29 16.75 1.56
N ARG A 381 14.03 17.79 1.95
CA ARG A 381 14.58 17.86 3.32
C ARG A 381 13.53 18.04 4.41
N SER A 382 12.41 18.69 4.11
CA SER A 382 11.40 18.94 5.14
C SER A 382 10.32 17.85 5.23
N TYR A 383 10.13 17.03 4.18
CA TYR A 383 9.01 16.06 4.14
C TYR A 383 9.38 14.64 3.70
N VAL A 384 10.41 14.47 2.88
CA VAL A 384 10.76 13.18 2.25
C VAL A 384 12.28 12.99 2.24
N ASP A 385 12.91 13.16 3.41
CA ASP A 385 14.38 13.16 3.53
C ASP A 385 14.92 11.72 3.53
N LEU A 386 15.03 11.15 2.32
CA LEU A 386 15.55 9.81 2.13
C LEU A 386 17.08 9.86 1.98
N ASN A 387 17.78 9.92 3.12
CA ASN A 387 19.24 9.91 3.19
C ASN A 387 19.73 8.54 3.70
N ILE A 388 20.14 7.68 2.77
CA ILE A 388 20.64 6.34 3.06
C ILE A 388 22.07 6.39 3.60
N ALA A 389 22.90 7.31 3.09
CA ALA A 389 24.27 7.47 3.55
C ALA A 389 24.35 7.83 5.05
N ASP A 390 23.49 8.72 5.53
CA ASP A 390 23.44 9.08 6.96
C ASP A 390 22.87 7.96 7.83
N LEU A 391 21.94 7.16 7.29
CA LEU A 391 21.38 6.02 8.02
C LEU A 391 22.39 4.88 8.12
N ILE A 392 23.08 4.55 7.02
CA ILE A 392 23.97 3.39 6.99
C ILE A 392 25.19 3.58 7.90
N THR A 393 25.62 4.81 8.18
CA THR A 393 26.69 5.07 9.18
C THR A 393 26.29 4.66 10.60
N LYS A 394 25.00 4.48 10.86
CA LYS A 394 24.46 4.03 12.16
C LYS A 394 24.26 2.51 12.21
N TYR A 395 24.43 1.81 11.09
CA TYR A 395 24.30 0.37 11.02
C TYR A 395 25.61 -0.28 11.47
N ASN A 396 25.57 -1.00 12.60
CA ASN A 396 26.75 -1.63 13.18
C ASN A 396 27.13 -2.97 12.54
N GLY A 397 26.36 -3.45 11.56
CA GLY A 397 26.54 -4.78 10.98
C GLY A 397 26.02 -5.90 11.88
N PRO A 398 26.08 -7.16 11.38
CA PRO A 398 25.82 -8.37 12.17
C PRO A 398 26.95 -8.69 13.17
#